data_AF-N9TQE9-F1
#
_entry.id   AF-N9TQE9-F1
#
_cell.length_a   1.000
_cell.length_b   1.000
_cell.length_c   1.000
_cell.angle_alpha   90.00
_cell.angle_beta   90.00
_cell.angle_gamma   90.00
#
_symmetry.space_group_name_H-M   'P 1'
#
loop_
_entity.id
_entity.type
_entity.pdbx_description
1 polymer ?
#
loop_
_entity_poly.entity_id
_entity_poly.type
_entity_poly.pdbx_seq_one_letter_code
_entity_poly.pdbx_strand_id
1 'polypeptide(L)'
;MSKSSEGSKEPAEKKISSRKSVIERKSLSILNENRRAVGYLSLLNSMGYTIILKRPKKVKVKSLLPFLHIQKILAPNGEIIFSFEDVKSIAYKLKVGDGKTDQERRITQYIKNVEVNQMIETIIHSNLVFNCEEGTVKPCSINSEIPSQRRLESCVIFDGTDYRFLGFKEEQTVLYLDSLHKKLFEQASSNDFDVLPYTLTLKPTMQLMKTVISQTTSNKDLEKISRTIDQSLQNPSHSNWSSLYKEPTEFIDPNLSETTDN
;
A
#
# COMPACT_ATOMS: atom_id res chain seq x y z
N MET A 1 -45.25 25.39 42.54
CA MET A 1 -44.89 24.82 41.22
C MET A 1 -43.81 25.69 40.62
N SER A 2 -42.56 25.22 40.61
CA SER A 2 -41.80 24.83 39.39
C SER A 2 -40.97 26.00 38.86
N LYS A 3 -39.69 25.90 38.46
CA LYS A 3 -38.71 24.81 38.34
C LYS A 3 -37.32 25.48 38.35
N SER A 4 -36.37 24.84 39.01
CA SER A 4 -34.93 25.14 38.99
C SER A 4 -34.35 24.89 37.59
N SER A 5 -33.56 25.82 37.07
CA SER A 5 -32.73 25.64 35.88
C SER A 5 -31.25 25.56 36.28
N GLU A 6 -30.79 24.37 36.64
CA GLU A 6 -29.36 24.09 36.78
C GLU A 6 -28.77 23.83 35.39
N GLY A 7 -28.19 24.89 34.81
CA GLY A 7 -27.27 24.77 33.69
C GLY A 7 -25.88 24.40 34.20
N SER A 8 -25.57 23.10 34.26
CA SER A 8 -24.23 22.61 34.61
C SER A 8 -23.22 23.06 33.55
N LYS A 9 -22.47 24.13 33.82
CA LYS A 9 -21.28 24.51 33.05
C LYS A 9 -20.17 23.52 33.40
N GLU A 10 -19.83 22.61 32.47
CA GLU A 10 -18.63 21.79 32.61
C GLU A 10 -17.38 22.67 32.79
N PRO A 11 -16.50 22.36 33.76
CA PRO A 11 -15.33 23.19 34.05
C PRO A 11 -14.31 23.18 32.91
N ALA A 12 -13.73 24.33 32.62
CA ALA A 12 -12.80 24.59 31.51
C ALA A 12 -11.57 23.66 31.51
N GLU A 13 -11.14 23.17 32.67
CA GLU A 13 -10.01 22.23 32.82
C GLU A 13 -10.31 20.85 32.21
N LYS A 14 -11.55 20.33 32.34
CA LYS A 14 -11.98 19.09 31.68
C LYS A 14 -12.01 19.25 30.14
N LYS A 15 -12.34 20.45 29.65
CA LYS A 15 -12.31 20.78 28.20
C LYS A 15 -10.90 20.88 27.63
N ILE A 16 -9.92 21.36 28.39
CA ILE A 16 -8.51 21.42 27.96
C ILE A 16 -7.88 20.02 27.95
N SER A 17 -8.15 19.20 28.98
CA SER A 17 -7.71 17.81 29.08
C SER A 17 -8.26 16.93 27.94
N SER A 18 -9.56 17.05 27.64
CA SER A 18 -10.19 16.34 26.52
C SER A 18 -9.66 16.80 25.16
N ARG A 19 -9.33 18.09 24.97
CA ARG A 19 -8.73 18.58 23.73
C ARG A 19 -7.30 18.05 23.51
N LYS A 20 -6.47 17.97 24.56
CA LYS A 20 -5.12 17.39 24.49
C LYS A 20 -5.17 15.91 24.09
N SER A 21 -6.03 15.11 24.73
CA SER A 21 -6.17 13.68 24.42
C SER A 21 -6.69 13.42 23.00
N VAL A 22 -7.51 14.31 22.43
CA VAL A 22 -7.94 14.23 21.02
C VAL A 22 -6.78 14.52 20.07
N ILE A 23 -5.94 15.52 20.38
CA ILE A 23 -4.77 15.87 19.57
C ILE A 23 -3.74 14.73 19.57
N GLU A 24 -3.47 14.15 20.73
CA GLU A 24 -2.56 13.00 20.86
C GLU A 24 -3.05 11.80 20.06
N ARG A 25 -4.34 11.44 20.20
CA ARG A 25 -4.94 10.34 19.43
C ARG A 25 -4.85 10.56 17.93
N LYS A 26 -5.13 11.77 17.44
CA LYS A 26 -5.02 12.10 16.02
C LYS A 26 -3.57 12.03 15.53
N SER A 27 -2.63 12.54 16.32
CA SER A 27 -1.20 12.51 16.00
C SER A 27 -0.66 11.08 15.92
N LEU A 28 -1.06 10.22 16.86
CA LEU A 28 -0.70 8.81 16.85
C LEU A 28 -1.30 8.06 15.65
N SER A 29 -2.54 8.39 15.24
CA SER A 29 -3.14 7.82 14.03
C SER A 29 -2.31 8.14 12.78
N ILE A 30 -1.89 9.40 12.64
CA ILE A 30 -1.05 9.86 11.52
C ILE A 30 0.30 9.14 11.54
N LEU A 31 0.93 9.03 12.70
CA LEU A 31 2.21 8.35 12.85
C LEU A 31 2.11 6.87 12.45
N ASN A 32 1.07 6.18 12.88
CA ASN A 32 0.84 4.78 12.53
C ASN A 32 0.54 4.58 11.03
N GLU A 33 -0.16 5.51 10.40
CA GLU A 33 -0.36 5.49 8.95
C GLU A 33 0.96 5.66 8.19
N ASN A 34 1.81 6.59 8.62
CA ASN A 34 3.14 6.77 8.03
C ASN A 34 4.01 5.53 8.19
N ARG A 35 4.06 4.93 9.39
CA ARG A 35 4.81 3.69 9.66
C ARG A 35 4.38 2.58 8.70
N ARG A 36 3.07 2.38 8.54
CA ARG A 36 2.54 1.37 7.60
C ARG A 36 2.95 1.66 6.16
N ALA A 37 2.79 2.89 5.69
CA ALA A 37 3.20 3.28 4.35
C ALA A 37 4.70 3.02 4.11
N VAL A 38 5.56 3.42 5.06
CA VAL A 38 7.00 3.16 5.02
C VAL A 38 7.29 1.66 4.94
N GLY A 39 6.57 0.85 5.72
CA GLY A 39 6.73 -0.59 5.71
C GLY A 39 6.34 -1.22 4.38
N TYR A 40 5.21 -0.81 3.77
CA TYR A 40 4.78 -1.29 2.46
C TYR A 40 5.77 -0.88 1.36
N LEU A 41 6.23 0.37 1.38
CA LEU A 41 7.26 0.85 0.48
C LEU A 41 8.57 0.06 0.61
N SER A 42 8.99 -0.25 1.83
CA SER A 42 10.21 -1.03 2.07
C SER A 42 10.10 -2.47 1.58
N LEU A 43 8.91 -3.08 1.69
CA LEU A 43 8.63 -4.39 1.11
C LEU A 43 8.72 -4.36 -0.41
N LEU A 44 8.01 -3.43 -1.05
CA LEU A 44 8.07 -3.27 -2.50
C LEU A 44 9.50 -2.98 -2.98
N ASN A 45 10.23 -2.13 -2.26
CA ASN A 45 11.62 -1.82 -2.58
C ASN A 45 12.54 -3.05 -2.46
N SER A 46 12.30 -3.92 -1.48
CA SER A 46 13.01 -5.20 -1.32
C SER A 46 12.65 -6.22 -2.42
N MET A 47 11.51 -6.04 -3.09
CA MET A 47 11.09 -6.84 -4.24
C MET A 47 11.56 -6.26 -5.59
N GLY A 48 12.36 -5.19 -5.56
CA GLY A 48 12.92 -4.58 -6.78
C GLY A 48 12.12 -3.42 -7.36
N TYR A 49 11.05 -2.96 -6.69
CA TYR A 49 10.25 -1.83 -7.19
C TYR A 49 10.96 -0.50 -6.93
N THR A 50 10.85 0.41 -7.88
CA THR A 50 11.34 1.80 -7.78
C THR A 50 10.20 2.71 -7.33
N ILE A 51 10.48 3.60 -6.38
CA ILE A 51 9.46 4.48 -5.77
C ILE A 51 9.86 5.93 -6.03
N ILE A 52 9.00 6.66 -6.73
CA ILE A 52 9.19 8.09 -6.99
C ILE A 52 8.32 8.86 -6.02
N LEU A 53 8.95 9.59 -5.10
CA LEU A 53 8.25 10.43 -4.13
C LEU A 53 8.03 11.83 -4.70
N LYS A 54 6.92 12.45 -4.33
CA LYS A 54 6.65 13.86 -4.59
C LYS A 54 7.39 14.69 -3.57
N ARG A 55 8.21 15.63 -4.05
CA ARG A 55 8.89 16.63 -3.21
C ARG A 55 7.89 17.32 -2.28
N PRO A 56 8.05 17.24 -0.95
CA PRO A 56 7.12 17.83 -0.01
C PRO A 56 7.24 19.36 -0.07
N LYS A 57 6.10 20.07 0.02
CA LYS A 57 6.08 21.55 0.07
C LYS A 57 6.77 22.10 1.32
N LYS A 58 6.86 21.30 2.39
CA LYS A 58 7.53 21.63 3.65
C LYS A 58 8.25 20.38 4.17
N VAL A 59 9.54 20.50 4.43
CA VAL A 59 10.39 19.38 4.89
C VAL A 59 10.20 19.09 6.40
N LYS A 60 9.60 20.02 7.16
CA LYS A 60 9.20 19.82 8.57
C LYS A 60 7.80 20.38 8.83
N VAL A 61 6.95 19.58 9.48
CA VAL A 61 5.65 20.02 10.02
C VAL A 61 5.68 19.83 11.54
N LYS A 62 6.09 20.87 12.27
CA LYS A 62 6.33 20.81 13.73
C LYS A 62 7.40 19.75 14.08
N SER A 63 7.10 18.82 14.99
CA SER A 63 7.97 17.74 15.47
C SER A 63 7.78 16.39 14.75
N LEU A 64 6.88 16.33 13.74
CA LEU A 64 6.60 15.11 12.99
C LEU A 64 7.13 15.24 11.56
N LEU A 65 7.68 14.14 11.04
CA LEU A 65 8.03 14.04 9.62
C LEU A 65 6.76 14.16 8.78
N PRO A 66 6.82 14.82 7.60
CA PRO A 66 5.66 14.97 6.73
C PRO A 66 5.19 13.61 6.21
N PHE A 67 3.96 13.58 5.68
CA PHE A 67 3.49 12.40 4.95
C PHE A 67 4.39 12.13 3.74
N LEU A 68 4.67 10.86 3.50
CA LEU A 68 5.20 10.43 2.21
C LEU A 68 4.11 10.60 1.18
N HIS A 69 4.42 11.36 0.13
CA HIS A 69 3.55 11.49 -1.02
C HIS A 69 4.18 10.70 -2.15
N ILE A 70 3.53 9.64 -2.58
CA ILE A 70 4.01 8.82 -3.69
C ILE A 70 3.54 9.48 -4.98
N GLN A 71 4.47 9.78 -5.89
CA GLN A 71 4.14 10.24 -7.22
C GLN A 71 3.88 9.04 -8.14
N LYS A 72 4.79 8.06 -8.14
CA LYS A 72 4.69 6.82 -8.92
C LYS A 72 5.36 5.64 -8.21
N ILE A 73 4.91 4.43 -8.52
CA ILE A 73 5.60 3.16 -8.21
C ILE A 73 5.82 2.43 -9.52
N LEU A 74 7.06 2.04 -9.79
CA LEU A 74 7.46 1.30 -10.98
C LEU A 74 7.83 -0.13 -10.60
N ALA A 75 7.31 -1.09 -11.33
CA ALA A 75 7.74 -2.48 -11.25
C ALA A 75 9.15 -2.67 -11.82
N PRO A 76 9.84 -3.79 -11.51
CA PRO A 76 11.18 -4.07 -12.03
C PRO A 76 11.29 -4.06 -13.56
N ASN A 77 10.19 -4.37 -14.26
CA ASN A 77 10.09 -4.35 -15.72
C ASN A 77 9.83 -2.93 -16.29
N GLY A 78 9.69 -1.91 -15.44
CA GLY A 78 9.38 -0.53 -15.82
C GLY A 78 7.89 -0.19 -15.89
N GLU A 79 6.98 -1.15 -15.66
CA GLU A 79 5.54 -0.91 -15.65
C GLU A 79 5.13 0.01 -14.50
N ILE A 80 4.21 0.93 -14.77
CA ILE A 80 3.67 1.83 -13.75
C ILE A 80 2.57 1.10 -12.99
N ILE A 81 2.86 0.73 -11.75
CA ILE A 81 1.89 0.08 -10.87
C ILE A 81 0.99 1.11 -10.22
N PHE A 82 1.54 2.25 -9.81
CA PHE A 82 0.76 3.35 -9.23
C PHE A 82 1.21 4.68 -9.81
N SER A 83 0.25 5.59 -10.03
CA SER A 83 0.47 6.95 -10.49
C SER A 83 -0.55 7.89 -9.87
N PHE A 84 -0.07 8.89 -9.12
CA PHE A 84 -0.91 9.85 -8.43
C PHE A 84 -1.87 10.58 -9.38
N GLU A 85 -1.37 11.02 -10.55
CA GLU A 85 -2.18 11.78 -11.50
C GLU A 85 -3.27 10.91 -12.16
N ASP A 86 -2.99 9.62 -12.39
CA ASP A 86 -3.98 8.69 -12.96
C ASP A 86 -5.10 8.41 -11.96
N VAL A 87 -4.74 8.09 -10.71
CA VAL A 87 -5.73 7.87 -9.65
C VAL A 87 -6.54 9.14 -9.35
N LYS A 88 -5.89 10.31 -9.36
CA LYS A 88 -6.57 11.60 -9.21
C LYS A 88 -7.58 11.85 -10.34
N SER A 89 -7.20 11.53 -11.58
CA SER A 89 -8.09 11.66 -12.74
C SER A 89 -9.29 10.72 -12.65
N ILE A 90 -9.08 9.48 -12.17
CA ILE A 90 -10.16 8.53 -11.89
C ILE A 90 -11.10 9.09 -10.80
N ALA A 91 -10.57 9.67 -9.72
CA ALA A 91 -11.39 10.25 -8.66
C ALA A 91 -12.33 11.36 -9.18
N TYR A 92 -11.85 12.21 -10.08
CA TYR A 92 -12.69 13.24 -10.72
C TYR A 92 -13.74 12.63 -11.66
N LYS A 93 -13.37 11.61 -12.46
CA LYS A 93 -14.32 10.90 -13.33
C LYS A 93 -15.45 10.24 -12.54
N LEU A 94 -15.11 9.67 -11.37
CA LEU A 94 -16.06 9.08 -10.44
C LEU A 94 -16.85 10.12 -9.63
N LYS A 95 -16.60 11.42 -9.82
CA LYS A 95 -17.26 12.52 -9.09
C LYS A 95 -17.14 12.39 -7.58
N VAL A 96 -15.99 11.89 -7.10
CA VAL A 96 -15.77 11.67 -5.66
C VAL A 96 -15.98 12.99 -4.89
N GLY A 97 -17.00 12.99 -4.04
CA GLY A 97 -17.31 14.14 -3.19
C GLY A 97 -17.94 15.33 -3.92
N ASP A 98 -18.44 15.15 -5.14
CA ASP A 98 -19.13 16.20 -5.89
C ASP A 98 -20.32 16.79 -5.10
N GLY A 99 -20.48 18.10 -5.19
CA GLY A 99 -21.49 18.86 -4.43
C GLY A 99 -21.26 18.91 -2.91
N LYS A 100 -20.12 18.43 -2.38
CA LYS A 100 -19.77 18.52 -0.95
C LYS A 100 -18.78 19.66 -0.68
N THR A 101 -18.95 20.32 0.46
CA THR A 101 -18.03 21.38 0.92
C THR A 101 -16.62 20.86 1.24
N ASP A 102 -16.46 19.55 1.45
CA ASP A 102 -15.20 18.87 1.74
C ASP A 102 -14.70 17.98 0.59
N GLN A 103 -15.05 18.31 -0.66
CA GLN A 103 -14.70 17.53 -1.86
C GLN A 103 -13.20 17.21 -1.97
N GLU A 104 -12.32 18.21 -1.82
CA GLU A 104 -10.87 18.00 -1.93
C GLU A 104 -10.34 17.00 -0.90
N ARG A 105 -10.91 17.02 0.32
CA ARG A 105 -10.55 16.08 1.39
C ARG A 105 -10.97 14.65 1.02
N ARG A 106 -12.15 14.50 0.40
CA ARG A 106 -12.65 13.19 -0.06
C ARG A 106 -11.82 12.63 -1.20
N ILE A 107 -11.43 13.46 -2.17
CA ILE A 107 -10.52 13.07 -3.25
C ILE A 107 -9.16 12.65 -2.69
N THR A 108 -8.61 13.40 -1.74
CA THR A 108 -7.34 13.06 -1.09
C THR A 108 -7.42 11.71 -0.36
N GLN A 109 -8.53 11.46 0.35
CA GLN A 109 -8.75 10.19 1.03
C GLN A 109 -8.91 9.03 0.03
N TYR A 110 -9.63 9.25 -1.07
CA TYR A 110 -9.78 8.27 -2.14
C TYR A 110 -8.41 7.86 -2.70
N ILE A 111 -7.58 8.83 -3.10
CA ILE A 111 -6.26 8.56 -3.65
C ILE A 111 -5.40 7.77 -2.66
N LYS A 112 -5.38 8.18 -1.39
CA LYS A 112 -4.62 7.49 -0.34
C LYS A 112 -5.09 6.04 -0.11
N ASN A 113 -6.39 5.79 -0.18
CA ASN A 113 -6.92 4.44 0.00
C ASN A 113 -6.58 3.55 -1.19
N VAL A 114 -6.68 4.07 -2.42
CA VAL A 114 -6.26 3.36 -3.63
C VAL A 114 -4.76 3.07 -3.60
N GLU A 115 -3.93 4.07 -3.26
CA GLU A 115 -2.48 3.93 -3.12
C GLU A 115 -2.11 2.79 -2.17
N VAL A 116 -2.66 2.79 -0.95
CA VAL A 116 -2.39 1.76 0.05
C VAL A 116 -2.90 0.40 -0.38
N ASN A 117 -4.12 0.34 -0.91
CA ASN A 117 -4.70 -0.93 -1.35
C ASN A 117 -3.89 -1.53 -2.50
N GLN A 118 -3.40 -0.71 -3.43
CA GLN A 118 -2.60 -1.17 -4.56
C GLN A 118 -1.21 -1.65 -4.12
N MET A 119 -0.57 -0.97 -3.17
CA MET A 119 0.66 -1.49 -2.55
C MET A 119 0.43 -2.85 -1.90
N ILE A 120 -0.67 -3.00 -1.14
CA ILE A 120 -1.01 -4.27 -0.48
C ILE A 120 -1.30 -5.37 -1.50
N GLU A 121 -2.08 -5.10 -2.55
CA GLU A 121 -2.33 -6.06 -3.62
C GLU A 121 -1.03 -6.51 -4.27
N THR A 122 -0.14 -5.56 -4.58
CA THR A 122 1.16 -5.86 -5.21
C THR A 122 2.03 -6.74 -4.30
N ILE A 123 2.02 -6.49 -3.00
CA ILE A 123 2.74 -7.30 -2.01
C ILE A 123 2.16 -8.73 -1.96
N ILE A 124 0.83 -8.86 -1.82
CA ILE A 124 0.18 -10.17 -1.66
C ILE A 124 0.32 -11.05 -2.91
N HIS A 125 0.27 -10.44 -4.10
CA HIS A 125 0.40 -11.17 -5.38
C HIS A 125 1.85 -11.42 -5.79
N SER A 126 2.83 -10.96 -5.00
CA SER A 126 4.24 -11.25 -5.23
C SER A 126 4.52 -12.72 -4.98
N ASN A 127 5.26 -13.35 -5.90
CA ASN A 127 5.74 -14.73 -5.76
C ASN A 127 6.71 -14.93 -4.58
N LEU A 128 7.21 -13.84 -3.99
CA LEU A 128 8.08 -13.87 -2.81
C LEU A 128 7.29 -13.93 -1.50
N VAL A 129 5.97 -13.71 -1.53
CA VAL A 129 5.13 -13.66 -0.34
C VAL A 129 4.32 -14.94 -0.21
N PHE A 130 4.52 -15.65 0.89
CA PHE A 130 3.94 -16.98 1.12
C PHE A 130 2.68 -16.97 1.97
N ASN A 131 2.59 -16.00 2.89
CA ASN A 131 1.42 -15.84 3.73
C ASN A 131 1.29 -14.37 4.14
N CYS A 132 0.05 -13.90 4.25
CA CYS A 132 -0.28 -12.55 4.68
C CYS A 132 -1.50 -12.60 5.60
N GLU A 133 -1.43 -11.82 6.68
CA GLU A 133 -2.59 -11.56 7.53
C GLU A 133 -3.08 -10.14 7.27
N GLU A 134 -4.31 -10.02 6.82
CA GLU A 134 -5.00 -8.74 6.71
C GLU A 134 -5.73 -8.39 8.00
N GLY A 135 -5.59 -7.14 8.42
CA GLY A 135 -6.26 -6.59 9.58
C GLY A 135 -7.68 -6.12 9.29
N THR A 136 -8.39 -5.80 10.37
CA THR A 136 -9.75 -5.28 10.27
C THR A 136 -9.80 -3.96 9.50
N VAL A 137 -10.63 -3.95 8.45
CA VAL A 137 -10.93 -2.77 7.66
C VAL A 137 -12.09 -2.04 8.33
N LYS A 138 -11.88 -0.77 8.67
CA LYS A 138 -12.99 0.06 9.18
C LYS A 138 -13.94 0.36 8.03
N PRO A 139 -15.24 0.03 8.14
CA PRO A 139 -16.20 0.38 7.11
C PRO A 139 -16.26 1.89 6.93
N CYS A 140 -16.22 2.36 5.68
CA CYS A 140 -16.41 3.76 5.37
C CYS A 140 -17.91 4.09 5.47
N SER A 141 -18.38 4.48 6.65
CA SER A 141 -19.82 4.70 6.92
C SER A 141 -20.40 5.95 6.25
N ILE A 142 -19.59 6.76 5.56
CA ILE A 142 -19.98 8.11 5.11
C ILE A 142 -19.95 8.24 3.57
N ASN A 143 -19.32 7.31 2.83
CA ASN A 143 -19.18 7.37 1.37
C ASN A 143 -18.94 5.98 0.77
N SER A 144 -19.86 5.47 -0.05
CA SER A 144 -19.70 4.20 -0.79
C SER A 144 -18.67 4.28 -1.92
N GLU A 145 -18.41 5.48 -2.46
CA GLU A 145 -17.46 5.71 -3.57
C GLU A 145 -15.99 5.65 -3.13
N ILE A 146 -15.72 5.79 -1.83
CA ILE A 146 -14.34 5.75 -1.30
C ILE A 146 -14.06 4.31 -0.89
N PRO A 147 -13.11 3.61 -1.52
CA PRO A 147 -12.78 2.25 -1.15
C PRO A 147 -12.26 2.23 0.29
N SER A 148 -12.62 1.20 1.06
CA SER A 148 -12.11 1.08 2.42
C SER A 148 -10.61 0.75 2.39
N GLN A 149 -9.83 1.40 3.25
CA GLN A 149 -8.39 1.22 3.29
C GLN A 149 -8.04 -0.13 3.94
N ARG A 150 -7.43 -1.03 3.17
CA ARG A 150 -6.88 -2.31 3.61
C ARG A 150 -5.67 -2.11 4.51
N ARG A 151 -5.33 -3.18 5.23
CA ARG A 151 -4.27 -3.17 6.25
C ARG A 151 -3.61 -4.53 6.29
N LEU A 152 -2.32 -4.59 6.02
CA LEU A 152 -1.50 -5.76 6.39
C LEU A 152 -1.11 -5.67 7.86
N GLU A 153 -1.23 -6.79 8.56
CA GLU A 153 -0.84 -6.98 9.96
C GLU A 153 0.45 -7.76 10.06
N SER A 154 0.60 -8.79 9.22
CA SER A 154 1.84 -9.56 9.10
C SER A 154 2.00 -10.14 7.70
N CYS A 155 3.23 -10.52 7.36
CA CYS A 155 3.53 -11.28 6.15
C CYS A 155 4.75 -12.20 6.36
N VAL A 156 4.80 -13.28 5.59
CA VAL A 156 5.93 -14.20 5.48
C VAL A 156 6.51 -14.07 4.07
N ILE A 157 7.79 -13.75 3.99
CA ILE A 157 8.48 -13.43 2.74
C ILE A 157 9.70 -14.33 2.60
N PHE A 158 9.93 -14.82 1.40
CA PHE A 158 11.16 -15.50 1.03
C PHE A 158 12.17 -14.50 0.47
N ASP A 159 13.35 -14.44 1.08
CA ASP A 159 14.40 -13.49 0.68
C ASP A 159 15.38 -14.04 -0.36
N GLY A 160 15.08 -15.21 -0.92
CA GLY A 160 15.97 -15.99 -1.81
C GLY A 160 16.70 -17.12 -1.09
N THR A 161 16.80 -17.07 0.24
CA THR A 161 17.48 -18.09 1.05
C THR A 161 16.55 -18.67 2.11
N ASP A 162 15.87 -17.81 2.86
CA ASP A 162 15.08 -18.19 4.04
C ASP A 162 13.68 -17.57 4.03
N TYR A 163 12.77 -18.20 4.77
CA TYR A 163 11.48 -17.61 5.12
C TYR A 163 11.61 -16.67 6.30
N ARG A 164 11.07 -15.47 6.14
CA ARG A 164 11.15 -14.43 7.16
C ARG A 164 9.77 -13.85 7.45
N PHE A 165 9.47 -13.76 8.74
CA PHE A 165 8.26 -13.16 9.24
C PHE A 165 8.46 -11.66 9.50
N LEU A 166 7.47 -10.87 9.12
CA LEU A 166 7.39 -9.45 9.43
C LEU A 166 6.03 -9.14 10.05
N GLY A 167 6.01 -8.75 11.32
CA GLY A 167 4.83 -8.24 12.01
C GLY A 167 4.82 -6.71 12.07
N PHE A 168 3.81 -6.06 11.50
CA PHE A 168 3.69 -4.59 11.46
C PHE A 168 3.30 -3.95 12.81
N LYS A 169 2.83 -4.76 13.76
CA LYS A 169 2.49 -4.33 15.13
C LYS A 169 3.63 -4.55 16.14
N GLU A 170 4.67 -5.29 15.77
CA GLU A 170 5.76 -5.58 16.69
C GLU A 170 6.54 -4.30 17.03
N GLU A 171 6.87 -4.13 18.31
CA GLU A 171 7.52 -2.91 18.80
C GLU A 171 8.84 -2.62 18.08
N GLN A 172 9.64 -3.66 17.84
CA GLN A 172 10.90 -3.54 17.09
C GLN A 172 10.66 -3.05 15.66
N THR A 173 9.66 -3.61 14.97
CA THR A 173 9.26 -3.16 13.64
C THR A 173 8.83 -1.69 13.66
N VAL A 174 7.99 -1.31 14.63
CA VAL A 174 7.48 0.06 14.78
C VAL A 174 8.62 1.08 14.98
N LEU A 175 9.57 0.79 15.88
CA LEU A 175 10.70 1.66 16.16
C LEU A 175 11.63 1.79 14.95
N TYR A 176 11.85 0.68 14.24
CA TYR A 176 12.68 0.68 13.05
C TYR A 176 12.05 1.45 11.90
N LEU A 177 10.73 1.34 11.69
CA LEU A 177 10.00 2.10 10.67
C LEU A 177 10.10 3.60 10.89
N ASP A 178 10.10 4.08 12.14
CA ASP A 178 10.32 5.51 12.43
C ASP A 178 11.73 5.97 12.02
N SER A 179 12.75 5.14 12.31
CA SER A 179 14.13 5.41 11.91
C SER A 179 14.29 5.38 10.38
N LEU A 180 13.66 4.41 9.72
CA LEU A 180 13.72 4.25 8.26
C LEU A 180 12.97 5.37 7.56
N HIS A 181 11.85 5.84 8.10
CA HIS A 181 11.13 7.01 7.60
C HIS A 181 12.02 8.26 7.58
N LYS A 182 12.82 8.47 8.64
CA LYS A 182 13.78 9.58 8.70
C LYS A 182 14.87 9.44 7.63
N LYS A 183 15.47 8.25 7.52
CA LYS A 183 16.50 7.95 6.52
C LYS A 183 16.00 8.14 5.09
N LEU A 184 14.79 7.68 4.81
CA LEU A 184 14.12 7.83 3.51
C LEU A 184 14.04 9.31 3.10
N PHE A 185 13.62 10.20 4.00
CA PHE A 185 13.58 11.63 3.69
C PHE A 185 14.95 12.24 3.43
N GLU A 186 15.96 11.86 4.21
CA GLU A 186 17.34 12.34 4.05
C GLU A 186 17.94 11.87 2.71
N GLN A 187 17.74 10.61 2.36
CA GLN A 187 18.21 10.00 1.12
C GLN A 187 17.48 10.54 -0.11
N ALA A 188 16.14 10.52 -0.10
CA ALA A 188 15.32 10.97 -1.21
C ALA A 188 15.61 12.44 -1.55
N SER A 189 15.84 13.29 -0.56
CA SER A 189 16.19 14.70 -0.80
C SER A 189 17.50 14.89 -1.58
N SER A 190 18.41 13.92 -1.49
CA SER A 190 19.71 13.94 -2.18
C SER A 190 19.65 13.39 -3.62
N ASN A 191 18.58 12.65 -3.96
CA ASN A 191 18.41 11.96 -5.24
C ASN A 191 17.12 12.39 -5.96
N ASP A 192 16.80 13.69 -5.92
CA ASP A 192 15.58 14.28 -6.49
C ASP A 192 14.28 13.50 -6.20
N PHE A 193 14.17 12.99 -4.98
CA PHE A 193 13.04 12.22 -4.45
C PHE A 193 12.80 10.86 -5.12
N ASP A 194 13.80 10.33 -5.83
CA ASP A 194 13.82 8.96 -6.34
C ASP A 194 14.44 8.00 -5.32
N VAL A 195 13.76 6.87 -5.10
CA VAL A 195 14.15 5.81 -4.17
C VAL A 195 14.42 4.55 -4.97
N LEU A 196 15.71 4.30 -5.20
CA LEU A 196 16.17 3.17 -5.99
C LEU A 196 15.85 1.83 -5.32
N PRO A 197 15.65 0.75 -6.10
CA PRO A 197 15.44 -0.59 -5.57
C PRO A 197 16.49 -1.00 -4.53
N TYR A 198 16.08 -1.78 -3.54
CA TYR A 198 16.92 -2.29 -2.44
C TYR A 198 17.58 -1.24 -1.52
N THR A 199 17.21 0.04 -1.64
CA THR A 199 17.67 1.11 -0.74
C THR A 199 17.03 1.03 0.65
N LEU A 200 15.78 0.60 0.73
CA LEU A 200 14.98 0.47 1.95
C LEU A 200 14.83 -1.01 2.31
N THR A 201 15.45 -1.41 3.43
CA THR A 201 15.42 -2.80 3.88
C THR A 201 14.71 -2.94 5.22
N LEU A 202 13.87 -3.98 5.35
CA LEU A 202 13.29 -4.41 6.62
C LEU A 202 14.03 -5.60 7.25
N LYS A 203 15.13 -6.07 6.63
CA LYS A 203 15.88 -7.24 7.13
C LYS A 203 16.18 -7.19 8.64
N PRO A 204 16.56 -6.04 9.24
CA PRO A 204 16.86 -5.99 10.68
C PRO A 204 15.67 -6.29 11.60
N THR A 205 14.42 -6.16 11.14
CA THR A 205 13.22 -6.42 11.93
C THR A 205 12.55 -7.75 11.58
N MET A 206 12.98 -8.37 10.49
CA MET A 206 12.41 -9.61 10.01
C MET A 206 12.93 -10.79 10.82
N GLN A 207 12.02 -11.54 11.43
CA GLN A 207 12.35 -12.72 12.20
C GLN A 207 12.55 -13.90 11.25
N LEU A 208 13.68 -14.58 11.36
CA LEU A 208 13.88 -15.84 10.66
C LEU A 208 12.82 -16.83 11.14
N MET A 209 11.95 -17.29 10.24
CA MET A 209 11.14 -18.45 10.54
C MET A 209 12.09 -19.63 10.50
N LYS A 210 12.56 -20.06 11.66
CA LYS A 210 13.22 -21.36 11.78
C LYS A 210 12.20 -22.36 11.27
N THR A 211 12.42 -22.86 10.07
CA THR A 211 11.64 -23.95 9.53
C THR A 211 11.71 -25.05 10.56
N VAL A 212 10.61 -25.33 11.27
CA VAL A 212 10.45 -26.60 11.95
C VAL A 212 10.23 -27.61 10.82
N ILE A 213 11.30 -27.96 10.11
CA ILE A 213 11.36 -29.25 9.41
C ILE A 213 11.75 -30.26 10.50
N SER A 214 10.86 -30.44 11.47
CA SER A 214 10.92 -31.51 12.46
C SER A 214 9.50 -31.95 12.76
N GLN A 215 9.11 -33.03 12.07
CA GLN A 215 8.15 -34.04 12.51
C GLN A 215 6.68 -33.59 12.65
N THR A 216 5.95 -33.59 11.53
CA THR A 216 4.62 -34.24 11.35
C THR A 216 4.03 -33.93 9.97
N THR A 217 4.76 -34.27 8.91
CA THR A 217 4.13 -34.45 7.59
C THR A 217 4.13 -35.94 7.30
N SER A 218 2.94 -36.54 7.41
CA SER A 218 2.67 -37.84 6.79
C SER A 218 3.07 -37.73 5.31
N ASN A 219 3.78 -38.72 4.77
CA ASN A 219 4.17 -38.77 3.36
C ASN A 219 2.98 -38.56 2.39
N LYS A 220 1.73 -38.75 2.85
CA LYS A 220 0.51 -38.50 2.07
C LYS A 220 0.27 -37.01 1.77
N ASP A 221 0.74 -36.08 2.61
CA ASP A 221 0.50 -34.65 2.40
C ASP A 221 1.53 -34.02 1.45
N LEU A 222 2.77 -34.53 1.45
CA LEU A 222 3.79 -34.16 0.47
C LEU A 222 3.45 -34.68 -0.94
N GLU A 223 2.88 -35.88 -1.07
CA GLU A 223 2.37 -36.37 -2.36
C GLU A 223 1.19 -35.53 -2.89
N LYS A 224 0.34 -34.99 -2.02
CA LYS A 224 -0.76 -34.09 -2.42
C LYS A 224 -0.24 -32.75 -2.93
N ILE A 225 0.76 -32.17 -2.26
CA ILE A 225 1.37 -30.90 -2.69
C ILE A 225 2.13 -31.09 -4.00
N SER A 226 2.90 -32.18 -4.14
CA SER A 226 3.59 -32.52 -5.40
C SER A 226 2.60 -32.72 -6.55
N ARG A 227 1.50 -33.47 -6.35
CA ARG A 227 0.48 -33.68 -7.39
C ARG A 227 -0.30 -32.41 -7.74
N THR A 228 -0.47 -31.49 -6.80
CA THR A 228 -1.15 -30.20 -7.06
C THR A 228 -0.27 -29.26 -7.88
N ILE A 229 1.05 -29.29 -7.66
CA ILE A 229 2.03 -28.54 -8.43
C ILE A 229 2.19 -29.14 -9.85
N ASP A 230 2.22 -30.46 -9.96
CA ASP A 230 2.29 -31.13 -11.27
C ASP A 230 1.00 -30.94 -12.10
N GLN A 231 -0.17 -30.89 -11.46
CA GLN A 231 -1.44 -30.61 -12.13
C GLN A 231 -1.60 -29.15 -12.56
N SER A 232 -1.06 -28.18 -11.81
CA SER A 232 -1.09 -26.77 -12.22
C SER A 232 -0.11 -26.46 -13.35
N LEU A 233 0.99 -27.21 -13.45
CA LEU A 233 1.94 -27.13 -14.55
C LEU A 233 1.46 -27.85 -15.83
N GLN A 234 0.48 -28.76 -15.73
CA GLN A 234 -0.05 -29.52 -16.88
C GLN A 234 -1.38 -28.97 -17.44
N ASN A 235 -2.09 -28.07 -16.75
CA ASN A 235 -3.33 -27.46 -17.24
C ASN A 235 -3.31 -25.92 -17.15
N PRO A 236 -2.91 -25.21 -18.21
CA PRO A 236 -2.97 -23.74 -18.26
C PRO A 236 -4.37 -23.26 -18.70
N SER A 237 -5.44 -23.82 -18.14
CA SER A 237 -6.81 -23.40 -18.45
C SER A 237 -7.49 -22.85 -17.22
N HIS A 238 -7.33 -21.54 -16.98
CA HIS A 238 -8.37 -20.61 -16.52
C HIS A 238 -7.80 -19.18 -16.48
N SER A 239 -7.42 -18.64 -17.64
CA SER A 239 -7.21 -17.21 -17.88
C SER A 239 -8.31 -16.66 -18.79
N ASN A 240 -9.56 -16.81 -18.38
CA ASN A 240 -10.68 -16.14 -19.06
C ASN A 240 -10.78 -14.68 -18.59
N TRP A 241 -9.86 -13.84 -19.07
CA TRP A 241 -9.98 -12.37 -19.00
C TRP A 241 -9.51 -11.66 -20.29
N SER A 242 -9.31 -12.38 -21.40
CA SER A 242 -8.93 -11.80 -22.69
C SER A 242 -10.09 -11.26 -23.53
N SER A 243 -11.35 -11.33 -23.08
CA SER A 243 -12.51 -10.86 -23.87
C SER A 243 -12.86 -9.37 -23.70
N LEU A 244 -11.94 -8.52 -23.23
CA LEU A 244 -12.20 -7.08 -23.06
C LEU A 244 -11.26 -6.13 -23.80
N TYR A 245 -10.34 -6.65 -24.62
CA TYR A 245 -9.58 -5.82 -25.57
C TYR A 245 -10.05 -6.14 -26.98
N LYS A 246 -10.83 -5.21 -27.55
CA LYS A 246 -11.01 -5.15 -29.00
C LYS A 246 -9.62 -4.94 -29.63
N GLU A 247 -9.34 -5.73 -30.65
CA GLU A 247 -8.12 -5.68 -31.45
C GLU A 247 -7.78 -4.25 -31.88
N PRO A 248 -6.49 -3.88 -31.95
CA PRO A 248 -6.09 -2.68 -32.65
C PRO A 248 -6.32 -2.91 -34.15
N THR A 249 -7.24 -2.14 -34.72
CA THR A 249 -7.38 -1.99 -36.18
C THR A 249 -6.01 -1.73 -36.80
N GLU A 250 -5.66 -2.58 -37.76
CA GLU A 250 -4.48 -2.48 -38.60
C GLU A 250 -4.41 -1.08 -39.23
N PHE A 251 -3.26 -0.42 -39.07
CA PHE A 251 -2.95 0.81 -39.77
C PHE A 251 -2.55 0.44 -41.20
N ILE A 252 -3.48 0.56 -42.14
CA ILE A 252 -3.22 0.37 -43.57
C ILE A 252 -2.48 1.62 -44.06
N ASP A 253 -1.26 1.44 -44.55
CA ASP A 253 -0.49 2.48 -45.24
C ASP A 253 -1.13 2.76 -46.61
N PRO A 254 -1.63 3.98 -46.91
CA PRO A 254 -2.34 4.27 -48.16
C PRO A 254 -1.45 4.35 -49.41
N ASN A 255 -0.13 4.16 -49.30
CA ASN A 255 0.81 4.41 -50.41
C ASN A 255 1.54 3.17 -50.97
N LEU A 256 1.10 1.96 -50.65
CA LEU A 256 1.58 0.74 -51.31
C LEU A 256 0.64 0.35 -52.46
N SER A 257 0.68 1.11 -53.54
CA SER A 257 0.12 0.69 -54.83
C SER A 257 1.07 -0.29 -55.51
N GLU A 258 0.55 -1.50 -55.70
CA GLU A 258 1.00 -2.60 -56.55
C GLU A 258 1.82 -2.18 -57.79
N THR A 259 3.02 -2.75 -57.94
CA THR A 259 3.58 -3.08 -59.25
C THR A 259 4.34 -4.40 -59.20
N THR A 260 3.61 -5.49 -59.44
CA THR A 260 4.04 -6.77 -60.05
C THR A 260 2.72 -7.44 -60.46
N ASP A 261 2.38 -7.64 -61.74
CA ASP A 261 3.02 -8.61 -62.63
C ASP A 261 2.79 -8.31 -64.13
N ASN A 262 3.89 -8.21 -64.89
CA ASN A 262 4.21 -8.90 -66.17
C ASN A 262 5.45 -8.28 -66.82
#